data_AF-A0A6J8FDY1-F1
#
_entry.id   AF-A0A6J8FDY1-F1
#
_cell.length_a   1.000
_cell.length_b   1.000
_cell.length_c   1.000
_cell.angle_alpha   90.00
_cell.angle_beta   90.00
_cell.angle_gamma   90.00
#
_symmetry.space_group_name_H-M   'P 1'
#
loop_
_entity.id
_entity.type
_entity.pdbx_description
1 polymer ?
#
loop_
_entity_poly.entity_id
_entity_poly.type
_entity_poly.pdbx_seq_one_letter_code
_entity_poly.pdbx_strand_id
1 'polypeptide(L)'
;MRAAPTRLAPSTAVPLCGSHCRSRAYHFAAAGAAGWRRRRRLAGVSVTTTHTVAPAVSALPFSLSTARRTYYWPYPENLVPEGATASPFQSSPVPSVRERIIREYALGPLFGSRTPCCVLGFADTARDVVACKRDVRRWVARALGKSEADVELGSLVQAKEMLLHRSGTDESPRLGDGPGSRPDAERRRVTRYARLPVQARTLLEVYLPGEEHGEVDAAADADAVILAHGYFLQEQLHRHMTTTASSGTDPTVLSDSEGSQREKPVRKLQSHCQGYSERNDEADVESSVAALHDVCGVIYCEVPVLDESDFVFDQLCGKEVDEETTERVTDRWTRRVMQQQAQL
;
A
#
# COMPACT_ATOMS: atom_id res chain seq x y z
N MET A 1 16.25 37.01 43.45
CA MET A 1 15.84 37.46 42.10
C MET A 1 15.06 36.32 41.45
N ARG A 2 13.83 36.06 41.89
CA ARG A 2 12.54 36.35 41.22
C ARG A 2 12.50 36.04 39.72
N ALA A 3 11.76 34.97 39.43
CA ALA A 3 11.46 34.35 38.15
C ALA A 3 10.63 35.25 37.22
N ALA A 4 10.80 35.03 35.91
CA ALA A 4 9.91 35.51 34.87
C ALA A 4 9.30 34.30 34.14
N PRO A 5 7.97 34.12 34.14
CA PRO A 5 7.31 33.15 33.28
C PRO A 5 6.86 33.84 31.98
N THR A 6 7.36 33.36 30.85
CA THR A 6 6.89 33.73 29.51
C THR A 6 5.51 33.09 29.30
N ARG A 7 4.47 33.92 29.25
CA ARG A 7 3.09 33.51 28.94
C ARG A 7 2.96 33.26 27.44
N LEU A 8 2.65 32.03 27.06
CA LEU A 8 2.13 31.70 25.74
C LEU A 8 0.64 32.08 25.69
N ALA A 9 0.26 32.79 24.64
CA ALA A 9 -1.12 33.19 24.37
C ALA A 9 -1.98 31.96 24.02
N PRO A 10 -3.25 31.90 24.48
CA PRO A 10 -4.16 30.85 24.08
C PRO A 10 -4.66 31.11 22.65
N SER A 11 -4.40 30.16 21.75
CA SER A 11 -5.03 30.09 20.44
C SER A 11 -6.51 29.73 20.61
N THR A 12 -7.38 30.63 20.18
CA THR A 12 -8.83 30.47 20.14
C THR A 12 -9.20 29.48 19.04
N ALA A 13 -9.38 28.20 19.41
CA ALA A 13 -10.06 27.23 18.57
C ALA A 13 -11.58 27.37 18.76
N VAL A 14 -12.28 27.66 17.66
CA VAL A 14 -13.75 27.65 17.57
C VAL A 14 -14.22 26.19 17.54
N PRO A 15 -15.03 25.70 18.50
CA PRO A 15 -15.65 24.40 18.38
C PRO A 15 -16.98 24.54 17.64
N LEU A 16 -17.05 23.98 16.44
CA LEU A 16 -18.32 23.69 15.78
C LEU A 16 -19.06 22.62 16.59
N CYS A 17 -20.28 22.99 16.95
CA CYS A 17 -21.22 22.27 17.78
C CYS A 17 -21.76 21.01 17.06
N GLY A 18 -21.99 19.95 17.84
CA GLY A 18 -23.04 18.96 17.51
C GLY A 18 -22.59 17.52 17.33
N SER A 19 -22.15 16.86 18.41
CA SER A 19 -22.11 15.38 18.45
C SER A 19 -22.63 14.90 19.80
N HIS A 20 -23.77 14.23 19.77
CA HIS A 20 -24.49 13.74 20.94
C HIS A 20 -23.77 12.52 21.56
N CYS A 21 -22.87 12.75 22.51
CA CYS A 21 -22.47 11.72 23.46
C CYS A 21 -23.57 11.54 24.52
N ARG A 22 -24.37 10.47 24.42
CA ARG A 22 -25.14 9.97 25.57
C ARG A 22 -24.29 8.94 26.32
N SER A 23 -23.58 9.43 27.33
CA SER A 23 -23.06 8.61 28.42
C SER A 23 -24.24 7.97 29.16
N ARG A 24 -24.21 6.64 29.30
CA ARG A 24 -25.23 5.88 30.02
C ARG A 24 -24.61 5.36 31.30
N ALA A 25 -24.83 6.08 32.39
CA ALA A 25 -24.54 5.61 33.74
C ALA A 25 -25.48 4.44 34.06
N TYR A 26 -24.92 3.31 34.49
CA TYR A 26 -25.69 2.18 35.02
C TYR A 26 -25.77 2.32 36.54
N HIS A 27 -26.94 2.68 37.03
CA HIS A 27 -27.31 2.41 38.42
C HIS A 27 -27.86 0.98 38.51
N PHE A 28 -27.18 0.13 39.29
CA PHE A 28 -27.76 -1.12 39.75
C PHE A 28 -28.70 -0.81 40.92
N ALA A 29 -30.00 -1.05 40.72
CA ALA A 29 -30.96 -1.16 41.80
C ALA A 29 -31.75 -2.47 41.62
N ALA A 30 -31.91 -3.16 42.73
CA ALA A 30 -32.39 -4.52 42.86
C ALA A 30 -33.89 -4.70 42.53
N ALA A 31 -34.22 -5.93 42.12
CA ALA A 31 -35.47 -6.65 42.32
C ALA A 31 -36.80 -5.92 42.04
N GLY A 32 -37.49 -6.34 40.97
CA GLY A 32 -38.92 -6.08 40.81
C GLY A 32 -39.35 -6.06 39.35
N ALA A 33 -40.09 -7.07 38.93
CA ALA A 33 -40.60 -7.20 37.58
C ALA A 33 -41.57 -6.05 37.19
N ALA A 34 -41.43 -5.56 35.96
CA ALA A 34 -42.47 -5.41 34.94
C ALA A 34 -42.58 -4.02 34.25
N GLY A 35 -42.67 -4.09 32.91
CA GLY A 35 -43.58 -3.23 32.14
C GLY A 35 -42.95 -2.18 31.23
N TRP A 36 -42.57 -2.55 30.00
CA TRP A 36 -42.31 -1.58 28.93
C TRP A 36 -43.62 -1.28 28.18
N ARG A 37 -44.23 -0.11 28.42
CA ARG A 37 -45.32 0.42 27.59
C ARG A 37 -44.73 1.19 26.39
N ARG A 38 -44.92 0.71 25.16
CA ARG A 38 -44.79 1.55 23.97
C ARG A 38 -46.10 2.32 23.76
N ARG A 39 -46.10 3.63 24.03
CA ARG A 39 -47.14 4.54 23.53
C ARG A 39 -46.73 5.02 22.14
N ARG A 40 -47.44 4.59 21.09
CA ARG A 40 -47.52 5.37 19.84
C ARG A 40 -48.71 6.30 19.96
N ARG A 41 -48.48 7.61 19.89
CA ARG A 41 -49.54 8.59 19.63
C ARG A 41 -49.75 8.60 18.12
N LEU A 42 -50.92 8.17 17.67
CA LEU A 42 -51.47 8.61 16.39
C LEU A 42 -52.72 9.41 16.71
N ALA A 43 -52.80 10.58 16.09
CA ALA A 43 -53.87 11.55 16.25
C ALA A 43 -55.14 11.08 15.53
N GLY A 44 -56.28 11.44 16.13
CA GLY A 44 -57.54 11.60 15.41
C GLY A 44 -58.43 10.37 15.33
N VAL A 45 -59.71 10.61 15.59
CA VAL A 45 -60.89 9.74 15.39
C VAL A 45 -61.28 8.89 16.62
N SER A 46 -62.12 9.51 17.44
CA SER A 46 -62.90 8.87 18.50
C SER A 46 -64.17 8.28 17.88
N VAL A 47 -64.28 6.95 17.81
CA VAL A 47 -65.56 6.28 17.54
C VAL A 47 -66.03 5.65 18.84
N THR A 48 -67.14 6.15 19.36
CA THR A 48 -67.87 5.57 20.49
C THR A 48 -68.80 4.48 19.98
N THR A 49 -68.48 3.23 20.28
CA THR A 49 -69.40 2.10 20.12
C THR A 49 -69.64 1.47 21.48
N THR A 50 -70.85 1.69 22.00
CA THR A 50 -71.41 1.01 23.17
C THR A 50 -71.66 -0.44 22.82
N HIS A 51 -70.99 -1.36 23.51
CA HIS A 51 -71.34 -2.78 23.48
C HIS A 51 -71.87 -3.23 24.83
N THR A 52 -73.09 -3.74 24.75
CA THR A 52 -73.92 -4.39 25.75
C THR A 52 -73.15 -5.51 26.45
N VAL A 53 -73.18 -5.51 27.78
CA VAL A 53 -72.57 -6.54 28.62
C VAL A 53 -73.41 -7.82 28.53
N ALA A 54 -72.88 -8.86 27.91
CA ALA A 54 -73.38 -10.23 28.03
C ALA A 54 -72.44 -11.02 28.96
N PRO A 55 -72.94 -11.73 29.98
CA PRO A 55 -72.09 -12.44 30.93
C PRO A 55 -71.71 -13.83 30.40
N ALA A 56 -70.53 -14.27 30.87
CA ALA A 56 -70.04 -15.65 30.90
C ALA A 56 -69.76 -16.33 29.55
N VAL A 57 -68.59 -16.05 28.99
CA VAL A 57 -67.83 -17.06 28.22
C VAL A 57 -66.70 -17.54 29.11
N SER A 58 -66.72 -18.85 29.39
CA SER A 58 -65.71 -19.64 30.05
C SER A 58 -64.30 -19.16 29.72
N ALA A 59 -63.55 -18.74 30.73
CA ALA A 59 -62.14 -18.40 30.61
C ALA A 59 -61.34 -19.70 30.37
N LEU A 60 -61.19 -20.08 29.10
CA LEU A 60 -60.12 -20.98 28.70
C LEU A 60 -58.80 -20.29 29.06
N PRO A 61 -57.84 -20.98 29.69
CA PRO A 61 -56.53 -20.41 29.94
C PRO A 61 -55.89 -20.13 28.58
N PHE A 62 -55.82 -18.86 28.19
CA PHE A 62 -54.96 -18.43 27.11
C PHE A 62 -53.52 -18.72 27.54
N SER A 63 -53.03 -19.89 27.15
CA SER A 63 -51.61 -20.22 27.22
C SER A 63 -50.86 -19.13 26.48
N LEU A 64 -50.07 -18.34 27.19
CA LEU A 64 -49.08 -17.44 26.60
C LEU A 64 -48.10 -18.32 25.82
N SER A 65 -48.41 -18.60 24.56
CA SER A 65 -47.50 -19.20 23.59
C SER A 65 -46.41 -18.17 23.31
N THR A 66 -45.43 -18.08 24.22
CA THR A 66 -44.15 -17.48 23.89
C THR A 66 -43.58 -18.32 22.74
N ALA A 67 -43.42 -17.70 21.57
CA ALA A 67 -42.74 -18.35 20.45
C ALA A 67 -41.38 -18.83 20.99
N ARG A 68 -41.25 -20.15 21.17
CA ARG A 68 -40.00 -20.76 21.64
C ARG A 68 -38.94 -20.35 20.63
N ARG A 69 -38.04 -19.45 21.03
CA ARG A 69 -36.84 -19.17 20.25
C ARG A 69 -36.03 -20.45 20.23
N THR A 70 -36.08 -21.15 19.10
CA THR A 70 -35.18 -22.26 18.81
C THR A 70 -33.83 -21.66 18.50
N TYR A 71 -32.88 -21.84 19.41
CA TYR A 71 -31.48 -21.54 19.15
C TYR A 71 -30.84 -22.80 18.57
N TYR A 72 -30.19 -22.66 17.42
CA TYR A 72 -29.39 -23.72 16.82
C TYR A 72 -27.93 -23.41 17.09
N TRP A 73 -27.17 -24.43 17.51
CA TRP A 73 -25.71 -24.31 17.58
C TRP A 73 -25.16 -24.20 16.14
N PRO A 74 -24.23 -23.26 15.89
CA PRO A 74 -23.66 -23.09 14.55
C PRO A 74 -22.71 -24.23 14.15
N TYR A 75 -22.29 -25.05 15.12
CA TYR A 75 -21.29 -26.09 14.94
C TYR A 75 -21.95 -27.47 15.08
N PRO A 76 -22.04 -28.26 13.99
CA PRO A 76 -22.53 -29.63 14.06
C PRO A 76 -21.45 -30.57 14.65
N GLU A 77 -21.87 -31.75 15.12
CA GLU A 77 -21.00 -32.73 15.79
C GLU A 77 -19.87 -33.24 14.88
N ASN A 78 -20.09 -33.23 13.57
CA ASN A 78 -19.13 -33.65 12.56
C ASN A 78 -18.21 -32.53 12.04
N LEU A 79 -18.20 -31.34 12.68
CA LEU A 79 -17.34 -30.22 12.28
C LEU A 79 -15.86 -30.57 12.38
N VAL A 80 -15.48 -31.28 13.45
CA VAL A 80 -14.13 -31.81 13.65
C VAL A 80 -14.25 -33.33 13.69
N PRO A 81 -13.50 -34.07 12.84
CA PRO A 81 -13.56 -35.53 12.85
C PRO A 81 -13.24 -36.09 14.24
N GLU A 82 -13.98 -37.11 14.65
CA GLU A 82 -13.76 -37.78 15.93
C GLU A 82 -12.32 -38.32 16.03
N GLY A 83 -11.63 -38.00 17.12
CA GLY A 83 -10.24 -38.41 17.34
C GLY A 83 -9.18 -37.57 16.61
N ALA A 84 -9.56 -36.56 15.82
CA ALA A 84 -8.59 -35.67 15.19
C ALA A 84 -7.98 -34.67 16.20
N THR A 85 -6.65 -34.62 16.27
CA THR A 85 -5.94 -33.60 17.04
C THR A 85 -5.87 -32.30 16.26
N ALA A 86 -6.37 -31.20 16.85
CA ALA A 86 -6.20 -29.86 16.29
C ALA A 86 -4.78 -29.34 16.53
N SER A 87 -4.27 -28.51 15.61
CA SER A 87 -3.02 -27.79 15.81
C SER A 87 -3.14 -26.78 16.96
N PRO A 88 -2.06 -26.54 17.72
CA PRO A 88 -2.07 -25.52 18.75
C PRO A 88 -2.20 -24.13 18.12
N PHE A 89 -3.15 -23.32 18.58
CA PHE A 89 -3.37 -21.94 18.10
C PHE A 89 -2.55 -20.89 18.87
N GLN A 90 -1.80 -21.28 19.90
CA GLN A 90 -0.95 -20.41 20.70
C GLN A 90 0.31 -21.13 21.15
N SER A 91 1.40 -20.38 21.33
CA SER A 91 2.71 -20.96 21.68
C SER A 91 2.76 -21.59 23.07
N SER A 92 1.97 -21.09 24.04
CA SER A 92 1.93 -21.60 25.41
C SER A 92 0.63 -21.23 26.10
N PRO A 93 0.09 -22.04 27.04
CA PRO A 93 -1.03 -21.63 27.89
C PRO A 93 -0.64 -20.59 28.94
N VAL A 94 0.66 -20.38 29.20
CA VAL A 94 1.15 -19.44 30.22
C VAL A 94 1.18 -18.01 29.66
N PRO A 95 0.43 -17.04 30.24
CA PRO A 95 0.35 -15.68 29.71
C PRO A 95 1.69 -14.95 29.65
N SER A 96 2.55 -15.12 30.66
CA SER A 96 3.88 -14.47 30.70
C SER A 96 4.80 -14.96 29.58
N VAL A 97 4.71 -16.24 29.22
CA VAL A 97 5.47 -16.81 28.09
C VAL A 97 4.94 -16.27 26.77
N ARG A 98 3.62 -16.20 26.60
CA ARG A 98 2.99 -15.60 25.41
C ARG A 98 3.39 -14.13 25.24
N GLU A 99 3.33 -13.36 26.31
CA GLU A 99 3.71 -11.94 26.32
C GLU A 99 5.17 -11.76 25.88
N ARG A 100 6.09 -12.58 26.43
CA ARG A 100 7.50 -12.57 26.02
C ARG A 100 7.65 -12.87 24.53
N ILE A 101 6.97 -13.90 24.02
CA ILE A 101 7.04 -14.27 22.60
C ILE A 101 6.48 -13.15 21.71
N ILE A 102 5.33 -12.57 22.07
CA ILE A 102 4.77 -11.43 21.33
C ILE A 102 5.77 -10.28 21.28
N ARG A 103 6.47 -9.99 22.39
CA ARG A 103 7.51 -8.98 22.44
C ARG A 103 8.68 -9.28 21.51
N GLU A 104 9.15 -10.53 21.47
CA GLU A 104 10.22 -10.92 20.53
C GLU A 104 9.84 -10.65 19.08
N TYR A 105 8.61 -10.94 18.69
CA TYR A 105 8.17 -10.78 17.30
C TYR A 105 7.79 -9.34 16.96
N ALA A 106 7.25 -8.58 17.90
CA ALA A 106 6.90 -7.18 17.69
C ALA A 106 8.13 -6.28 17.54
N LEU A 107 9.20 -6.57 18.30
CA LEU A 107 10.47 -5.83 18.23
C LEU A 107 11.49 -6.49 17.29
N GLY A 108 11.10 -7.55 16.58
CA GLY A 108 11.95 -8.18 15.58
C GLY A 108 12.07 -7.31 14.33
N PRO A 109 13.14 -7.48 13.53
CA PRO A 109 13.23 -6.77 12.26
C PRO A 109 12.11 -7.21 11.32
N LEU A 110 11.64 -6.29 10.48
CA LEU A 110 10.63 -6.58 9.48
C LEU A 110 11.23 -7.44 8.37
N PHE A 111 11.02 -8.75 8.46
CA PHE A 111 11.55 -9.67 7.45
C PHE A 111 10.83 -9.50 6.11
N GLY A 112 11.61 -9.35 5.05
CA GLY A 112 11.10 -9.22 3.69
C GLY A 112 10.63 -7.83 3.31
N SER A 113 10.78 -6.82 4.19
CA SER A 113 10.68 -5.43 3.74
C SER A 113 11.86 -5.10 2.83
N ARG A 114 11.56 -4.39 1.75
CA ARG A 114 12.53 -3.96 0.76
C ARG A 114 12.12 -2.60 0.24
N THR A 115 13.09 -1.71 0.14
CA THR A 115 12.87 -0.39 -0.47
C THR A 115 13.03 -0.51 -1.98
N PRO A 116 11.95 -0.33 -2.77
CA PRO A 116 12.08 -0.24 -4.22
C PRO A 116 12.83 1.04 -4.61
N CYS A 117 13.79 0.89 -5.52
CA CYS A 117 14.50 1.98 -6.16
C CYS A 117 13.55 2.91 -6.91
N CYS A 118 12.68 2.32 -7.74
CA CYS A 118 11.63 3.02 -8.45
C CYS A 118 10.51 2.04 -8.85
N VAL A 119 9.37 2.60 -9.26
CA VAL A 119 8.24 1.87 -9.81
C VAL A 119 8.04 2.28 -11.26
N LEU A 120 8.23 1.32 -12.17
CA LEU A 120 8.00 1.50 -13.59
C LEU A 120 6.54 1.24 -13.93
N GLY A 121 5.98 2.04 -14.83
CA GLY A 121 4.58 1.94 -15.23
C GLY A 121 4.40 1.79 -16.75
N PHE A 122 3.43 0.95 -17.11
CA PHE A 122 3.08 0.56 -18.47
C PHE A 122 1.60 0.88 -18.75
N ALA A 123 1.27 1.23 -20.00
CA ALA A 123 -0.12 1.34 -20.44
C ALA A 123 -0.77 -0.04 -20.63
N ASP A 124 0.03 -1.02 -21.03
CA ASP A 124 -0.40 -2.36 -21.41
C ASP A 124 -0.81 -3.21 -20.20
N THR A 125 -1.47 -4.34 -20.46
CA THR A 125 -1.91 -5.26 -19.41
C THR A 125 -0.75 -6.07 -18.86
N ALA A 126 -0.89 -6.59 -17.63
CA ALA A 126 0.15 -7.42 -17.03
C ALA A 126 0.51 -8.64 -17.89
N ARG A 127 -0.43 -9.20 -18.66
CA ARG A 127 -0.17 -10.35 -19.55
C ARG A 127 0.83 -10.02 -20.65
N ASP A 128 0.73 -8.82 -21.21
CA ASP A 128 1.60 -8.37 -22.29
C ASP A 128 2.99 -8.00 -21.73
N VAL A 129 3.01 -7.32 -20.58
CA VAL A 129 4.25 -6.89 -19.89
C VAL A 129 5.06 -8.08 -19.35
N VAL A 130 4.43 -9.21 -19.01
CA VAL A 130 5.16 -10.43 -18.59
C VAL A 130 6.17 -10.88 -19.65
N ALA A 131 5.84 -10.72 -20.94
CA ALA A 131 6.72 -11.16 -22.03
C ALA A 131 8.03 -10.34 -22.10
N CYS A 132 7.97 -9.03 -21.82
CA CYS A 132 9.13 -8.15 -21.85
C CYS A 132 9.82 -7.97 -20.49
N LYS A 133 9.29 -8.53 -19.39
CA LYS A 133 9.84 -8.36 -18.03
C LYS A 133 11.34 -8.67 -17.91
N ARG A 134 11.82 -9.70 -18.61
CA ARG A 134 13.26 -10.05 -18.61
C ARG A 134 14.10 -8.99 -19.32
N ASP A 135 13.61 -8.45 -20.42
CA ASP A 135 14.32 -7.40 -21.15
C ASP A 135 14.31 -6.08 -20.37
N VAL A 136 13.22 -5.77 -19.66
CA VAL A 136 13.17 -4.64 -18.70
C VAL A 136 14.30 -4.77 -17.67
N ARG A 137 14.50 -5.95 -17.06
CA ARG A 137 15.61 -6.18 -16.11
C ARG A 137 16.96 -5.82 -16.71
N ARG A 138 17.23 -6.31 -17.93
CA ARG A 138 18.49 -6.07 -18.64
C ARG A 138 18.70 -4.59 -18.93
N TRP A 139 17.67 -3.89 -19.42
CA TRP A 139 17.79 -2.48 -19.79
C TRP A 139 17.87 -1.57 -18.58
N VAL A 140 17.16 -1.87 -17.49
CA VAL A 140 17.32 -1.16 -16.21
C VAL A 140 18.73 -1.34 -15.67
N ALA A 141 19.26 -2.56 -15.66
CA ALA A 141 20.63 -2.82 -15.21
C ALA A 141 21.67 -2.01 -16.01
N ARG A 142 21.53 -1.97 -17.34
CA ARG A 142 22.39 -1.16 -18.21
C ARG A 142 22.24 0.34 -17.97
N ALA A 143 21.01 0.83 -17.84
CA ALA A 143 20.75 2.25 -17.56
C ALA A 143 21.34 2.70 -16.21
N LEU A 144 21.42 1.80 -15.23
CA LEU A 144 22.01 2.06 -13.92
C LEU A 144 23.51 1.72 -13.83
N GLY A 145 24.11 1.19 -14.90
CA GLY A 145 25.51 0.73 -14.87
C GLY A 145 25.77 -0.43 -13.90
N LYS A 146 24.74 -1.23 -13.56
CA LYS A 146 24.82 -2.37 -12.64
C LYS A 146 24.73 -3.70 -13.41
N SER A 147 25.07 -4.82 -12.76
CA SER A 147 24.91 -6.13 -13.39
C SER A 147 23.42 -6.54 -13.46
N GLU A 148 23.04 -7.37 -14.43
CA GLU A 148 21.68 -7.90 -14.51
C GLU A 148 21.34 -8.70 -13.24
N ALA A 149 22.32 -9.36 -12.61
CA ALA A 149 22.13 -10.15 -11.40
C ALA A 149 21.73 -9.29 -10.20
N ASP A 150 22.25 -8.06 -10.10
CA ASP A 150 22.02 -7.15 -8.98
C ASP A 150 20.62 -6.53 -9.01
N VAL A 151 20.06 -6.35 -10.20
CA VAL A 151 18.71 -5.79 -10.34
C VAL A 151 17.67 -6.88 -10.16
N GLU A 152 16.76 -6.70 -9.21
CA GLU A 152 15.61 -7.58 -9.01
C GLU A 152 14.31 -6.86 -9.35
N LEU A 153 13.38 -7.58 -9.97
CA LEU A 153 12.08 -7.04 -10.36
C LEU A 153 10.97 -7.67 -9.53
N GLY A 154 10.14 -6.83 -8.92
CA GLY A 154 8.99 -7.24 -8.12
C GLY A 154 7.87 -7.92 -8.92
N SER A 155 6.74 -8.16 -8.27
CA SER A 155 5.54 -8.63 -8.94
C SER A 155 4.97 -7.56 -9.87
N LEU A 156 4.35 -7.99 -10.98
CA LEU A 156 3.56 -7.09 -11.80
C LEU A 156 2.22 -6.84 -11.12
N VAL A 157 1.93 -5.58 -10.82
CA VAL A 157 0.69 -5.16 -10.17
C VAL A 157 -0.15 -4.42 -11.20
N GLN A 158 -1.29 -5.03 -11.58
CA GLN A 158 -2.24 -4.37 -12.47
C GLN A 158 -3.23 -3.55 -11.64
N ALA A 159 -3.24 -2.24 -11.86
CA ALA A 159 -4.21 -1.34 -11.27
C ALA A 159 -5.62 -1.69 -11.73
N LYS A 160 -6.59 -1.43 -10.86
CA LYS A 160 -7.99 -1.72 -11.10
C LYS A 160 -8.54 -0.77 -12.16
N GLU A 161 -9.28 -1.30 -13.13
CA GLU A 161 -10.03 -0.46 -14.06
C GLU A 161 -11.23 0.17 -13.34
N MET A 162 -11.08 1.44 -12.98
CA MET A 162 -12.08 2.17 -12.21
C MET A 162 -12.98 3.00 -13.13
N LEU A 163 -14.28 2.75 -13.07
CA LEU A 163 -15.27 3.65 -13.71
C LEU A 163 -15.28 5.05 -13.05
N LEU A 164 -15.07 5.08 -11.73
CA LEU A 164 -14.89 6.30 -10.95
C LEU A 164 -13.48 6.29 -10.37
N HIS A 165 -12.60 7.11 -10.93
CA HIS A 165 -11.23 7.23 -10.45
C HIS A 165 -11.21 7.77 -9.01
N ARG A 166 -10.52 7.07 -8.11
CA ARG A 166 -10.23 7.53 -6.76
C ARG A 166 -8.71 7.64 -6.63
N SER A 167 -8.21 8.84 -6.43
CA SER A 167 -6.79 9.10 -6.27
C SER A 167 -6.31 8.66 -4.88
N GLY A 168 -5.05 8.21 -4.79
CA GLY A 168 -4.39 7.92 -3.51
C GLY A 168 -4.64 6.51 -2.95
N THR A 169 -5.17 5.60 -3.77
CA THR A 169 -5.23 4.16 -3.44
C THR A 169 -4.17 3.42 -4.24
N ASP A 170 -3.59 2.36 -3.67
CA ASP A 170 -2.56 1.55 -4.34
C ASP A 170 -3.10 0.88 -5.62
N GLU A 171 -4.39 0.53 -5.63
CA GLU A 171 -5.07 -0.06 -6.79
C GLU A 171 -5.41 0.97 -7.89
N SER A 172 -5.21 2.27 -7.67
CA SER A 172 -5.62 3.29 -8.64
C SER A 172 -4.62 3.41 -9.80
N PRO A 173 -5.10 3.50 -11.06
CA PRO A 173 -4.23 3.77 -12.19
C PRO A 173 -3.47 5.09 -12.01
N ARG A 174 -2.19 5.11 -12.36
CA ARG A 174 -1.32 6.27 -12.09
C ARG A 174 -1.58 7.39 -13.07
N LEU A 175 -1.71 8.61 -12.53
CA LEU A 175 -1.83 9.84 -13.31
C LEU A 175 -0.45 10.39 -13.65
N GLY A 176 -0.33 11.09 -14.77
CA GLY A 176 0.97 11.64 -15.20
C GLY A 176 1.58 12.72 -14.31
N ASP A 177 0.83 13.26 -13.36
CA ASP A 177 1.28 14.24 -12.36
C ASP A 177 1.12 13.72 -10.92
N GLY A 178 1.08 12.39 -10.74
CA GLY A 178 1.00 11.68 -9.47
C GLY A 178 2.08 12.07 -8.44
N PRO A 179 1.89 11.74 -7.15
CA PRO A 179 2.97 11.86 -6.17
C PRO A 179 4.18 11.03 -6.63
N GLY A 180 5.39 11.55 -6.46
CA GLY A 180 6.61 10.86 -6.85
C GLY A 180 6.85 10.71 -8.36
N SER A 181 6.00 11.25 -9.25
CA SER A 181 6.10 11.03 -10.70
C SER A 181 7.06 11.97 -11.44
N ARG A 182 7.18 13.23 -11.00
CA ARG A 182 8.12 14.24 -11.55
C ARG A 182 8.45 15.33 -10.53
N PRO A 183 9.66 15.93 -10.59
CA PRO A 183 9.99 17.12 -9.80
C PRO A 183 9.12 18.34 -10.17
N ASP A 184 8.63 18.42 -11.40
CA ASP A 184 7.73 19.50 -11.84
C ASP A 184 6.24 19.19 -11.65
N ALA A 185 5.88 17.95 -11.27
CA ALA A 185 4.50 17.52 -11.10
C ALA A 185 3.79 18.35 -10.03
N GLU A 186 4.46 18.62 -8.91
CA GLU A 186 3.92 19.46 -7.83
C GLU A 186 3.51 20.85 -8.30
N ARG A 187 4.40 21.52 -9.02
CA ARG A 187 4.12 22.85 -9.57
C ARG A 187 2.96 22.80 -10.56
N ARG A 188 2.85 21.74 -11.36
CA ARG A 188 1.70 21.53 -12.27
C ARG A 188 0.40 21.33 -11.51
N ARG A 189 0.40 20.57 -10.41
CA ARG A 189 -0.77 20.36 -9.55
C ARG A 189 -1.30 21.67 -8.96
N VAL A 190 -0.40 22.56 -8.58
CA VAL A 190 -0.76 23.87 -8.00
C VAL A 190 -1.29 24.83 -9.06
N THR A 191 -0.79 24.75 -10.30
CA THR A 191 -1.10 25.71 -11.37
C THR A 191 -2.29 25.31 -12.26
N ARG A 192 -2.69 24.04 -12.26
CA ARG A 192 -3.78 23.52 -13.11
C ARG A 192 -5.02 23.17 -12.30
N TYR A 193 -6.18 23.37 -12.90
CA TYR A 193 -7.47 23.06 -12.27
C TYR A 193 -7.81 21.55 -12.30
N ALA A 194 -7.11 20.77 -13.13
CA ALA A 194 -7.33 19.34 -13.29
C ALA A 194 -6.00 18.60 -13.44
N ARG A 195 -6.03 17.32 -13.07
CA ARG A 195 -4.89 16.41 -13.14
C ARG A 195 -4.64 15.93 -14.57
N LEU A 196 -3.42 15.47 -14.84
CA LEU A 196 -3.12 14.78 -16.10
C LEU A 196 -3.87 13.45 -16.21
N PRO A 197 -4.15 12.96 -17.43
CA PRO A 197 -4.82 11.68 -17.63
C PRO A 197 -3.99 10.53 -17.06
N VAL A 198 -4.65 9.37 -16.92
CA VAL A 198 -4.01 8.10 -16.56
C VAL A 198 -2.91 7.78 -17.56
N GLN A 199 -1.69 7.57 -17.07
CA GLN A 199 -0.54 7.14 -17.85
C GLN A 199 -0.29 5.65 -17.70
N ALA A 200 -0.21 5.14 -16.46
CA ALA A 200 0.12 3.73 -16.22
C ALA A 200 -1.03 2.96 -15.58
N ARG A 201 -1.20 1.72 -16.05
CA ARG A 201 -2.18 0.74 -15.57
C ARG A 201 -1.52 -0.49 -14.96
N THR A 202 -0.32 -0.83 -15.42
CA THR A 202 0.47 -1.93 -14.84
C THR A 202 1.74 -1.35 -14.24
N LEU A 203 2.06 -1.75 -13.02
CA LEU A 203 3.22 -1.28 -12.26
C LEU A 203 4.19 -2.42 -12.00
N LEU A 204 5.46 -2.08 -11.96
CA LEU A 204 6.56 -3.00 -11.70
C LEU A 204 7.60 -2.32 -10.79
N GLU A 205 7.81 -2.89 -9.62
CA GLU A 205 8.82 -2.43 -8.68
C GLU A 205 10.21 -2.93 -9.08
N VAL A 206 11.21 -2.06 -8.96
CA VAL A 206 12.62 -2.36 -9.19
C VAL A 206 13.35 -2.29 -7.86
N TYR A 207 14.05 -3.36 -7.50
CA TYR A 207 14.89 -3.42 -6.31
C TYR A 207 16.36 -3.51 -6.70
N LEU A 208 17.18 -2.84 -5.91
CA LEU A 208 18.63 -2.96 -5.93
C LEU A 208 19.07 -3.70 -4.66
N PRO A 209 20.24 -4.34 -4.66
CA PRO A 209 20.79 -4.88 -3.43
C PRO A 209 21.22 -3.71 -2.56
N GLY A 210 20.93 -3.77 -1.26
CA GLY A 210 21.51 -2.83 -0.30
C GLY A 210 23.02 -3.01 -0.30
N GLU A 211 23.77 -1.93 -0.53
CA GLU A 211 25.23 -1.99 -0.43
C GLU A 211 25.60 -2.25 1.04
N GLU A 212 26.37 -3.31 1.31
CA GLU A 212 26.77 -3.73 2.66
C GLU A 212 27.64 -2.66 3.35
N HIS A 213 26.99 -1.68 3.99
CA HIS A 213 27.66 -0.68 4.80
C HIS A 213 27.47 -1.05 6.28
N GLY A 214 28.58 -1.33 6.96
CA GLY A 214 28.63 -2.00 8.26
C GLY A 214 28.33 -1.14 9.49
N GLU A 215 27.52 -0.08 9.41
CA GLU A 215 27.21 0.79 10.55
C GLU A 215 25.71 1.09 10.69
N VAL A 216 25.24 1.43 11.89
CA VAL A 216 23.82 1.53 12.25
C VAL A 216 23.11 2.73 11.59
N ASP A 217 23.85 3.77 11.20
CA ASP A 217 23.35 4.88 10.37
C ASP A 217 23.30 4.52 8.87
N ALA A 218 23.86 3.37 8.48
CA ALA A 218 23.99 3.00 7.08
C ALA A 218 22.68 2.56 6.42
N ALA A 219 21.62 2.26 7.19
CA ALA A 219 20.34 1.85 6.60
C ALA A 219 19.63 3.03 5.92
N ALA A 220 19.57 4.19 6.59
CA ALA A 220 19.01 5.41 6.02
C ALA A 220 19.85 5.91 4.83
N ASP A 221 21.19 5.79 4.95
CA ASP A 221 22.10 6.12 3.86
C ASP A 221 21.96 5.16 2.67
N ALA A 222 21.76 3.86 2.92
CA ALA A 222 21.51 2.87 1.88
C ALA A 222 20.19 3.13 1.15
N ASP A 223 19.11 3.43 1.87
CA ASP A 223 17.84 3.82 1.27
C ASP A 223 17.98 5.11 0.44
N ALA A 224 18.74 6.10 0.92
CA ALA A 224 19.01 7.32 0.17
C ALA A 224 19.77 7.05 -1.14
N VAL A 225 20.75 6.14 -1.14
CA VAL A 225 21.47 5.69 -2.34
C VAL A 225 20.54 4.96 -3.30
N ILE A 226 19.68 4.06 -2.80
CA ILE A 226 18.70 3.33 -3.61
C ILE A 226 17.73 4.31 -4.29
N LEU A 227 17.22 5.29 -3.55
CA LEU A 227 16.31 6.31 -4.08
C LEU A 227 17.01 7.24 -5.08
N ALA A 228 18.31 7.55 -4.89
CA ALA A 228 19.08 8.35 -5.84
C ALA A 228 19.16 7.69 -7.23
N HIS A 229 19.33 6.36 -7.29
CA HIS A 229 19.25 5.62 -8.55
C HIS A 229 17.85 5.70 -9.17
N GLY A 230 16.80 5.69 -8.34
CA GLY A 230 15.42 5.84 -8.77
C GLY A 230 15.16 7.21 -9.41
N TYR A 231 15.59 8.28 -8.75
CA TYR A 231 15.51 9.64 -9.27
C TYR A 231 16.30 9.82 -10.56
N PHE A 232 17.49 9.23 -10.64
CA PHE A 232 18.28 9.24 -11.87
C PHE A 232 17.53 8.59 -13.03
N LEU A 233 17.00 7.37 -12.84
CA LEU A 233 16.28 6.67 -13.90
C LEU A 233 15.00 7.41 -14.30
N GLN A 234 14.26 7.97 -13.34
CA GLN A 234 13.10 8.81 -13.58
C GLN A 234 13.45 10.03 -14.44
N GLU A 235 14.54 10.72 -14.12
CA GLU A 235 14.98 11.89 -14.86
C GLU A 235 15.36 11.54 -16.30
N GLN A 236 16.11 10.46 -16.52
CA GLN A 236 16.51 10.03 -17.87
C GLN A 236 15.31 9.62 -18.73
N LEU A 237 14.39 8.82 -18.17
CA LEU A 237 13.13 8.47 -18.84
C LEU A 237 12.33 9.72 -19.20
N HIS A 238 12.27 10.69 -18.29
CA HIS A 238 11.56 11.94 -18.54
C HIS A 238 12.19 12.75 -19.66
N ARG A 239 13.52 12.95 -19.62
CA ARG A 239 14.28 13.64 -20.67
C ARG A 239 14.02 13.00 -22.04
N HIS A 240 14.10 11.67 -22.13
CA HIS A 240 13.83 10.95 -23.37
C HIS A 240 12.40 11.17 -23.89
N MET A 241 11.38 11.06 -23.03
CA MET A 241 9.98 11.31 -23.41
C MET A 241 9.72 12.75 -23.87
N THR A 242 10.44 13.74 -23.32
CA THR A 242 10.29 15.13 -23.75
C THR A 242 10.97 15.43 -25.08
N THR A 243 12.12 14.81 -25.35
CA THR A 243 12.86 14.96 -26.61
C THR A 243 12.12 14.28 -27.77
N THR A 244 11.52 13.11 -27.53
CA THR A 244 10.69 12.42 -28.52
C THR A 244 9.38 13.15 -28.81
N ALA A 245 8.76 13.76 -27.79
CA ALA A 245 7.55 14.56 -27.98
C ALA A 245 7.80 15.87 -28.75
N SER A 246 8.99 16.47 -28.64
CA SER A 246 9.33 17.72 -29.33
C SER A 246 9.84 17.52 -30.76
N SER A 247 10.36 16.32 -31.09
CA SER A 247 10.75 15.95 -32.46
C SER A 247 9.57 15.47 -33.31
N GLY A 248 8.38 15.26 -32.71
CA GLY A 248 7.14 14.94 -33.39
C GLY A 248 6.43 16.17 -33.96
N THR A 249 6.92 16.73 -35.06
CA THR A 249 6.12 17.60 -35.95
C THR A 249 6.57 17.39 -37.39
N ASP A 250 5.78 16.64 -38.16
CA ASP A 250 5.65 16.86 -39.60
C ASP A 250 4.15 17.04 -39.93
N PRO A 251 3.78 18.10 -40.66
CA PRO A 251 2.41 18.33 -41.09
C PRO A 251 2.08 17.46 -42.31
N THR A 252 0.87 16.91 -42.31
CA THR A 252 0.01 16.68 -43.47
C THR A 252 0.70 16.61 -44.84
N VAL A 253 0.97 15.39 -45.33
CA VAL A 253 0.93 15.11 -46.78
C VAL A 253 0.08 13.87 -46.99
N LEU A 254 -1.18 14.11 -47.35
CA LEU A 254 -1.96 13.19 -48.16
C LEU A 254 -1.21 13.04 -49.50
N SER A 255 -0.61 11.88 -49.73
CA SER A 255 -0.22 11.48 -51.09
C SER A 255 -0.40 9.98 -51.21
N ASP A 256 -1.52 9.61 -51.83
CA ASP A 256 -1.71 8.30 -52.43
C ASP A 256 -0.58 8.07 -53.44
N SER A 257 0.21 7.01 -53.26
CA SER A 257 0.91 6.34 -54.35
C SER A 257 1.44 4.99 -53.90
N GLU A 258 0.94 3.96 -54.59
CA GLU A 258 1.33 2.57 -54.50
C GLU A 258 2.81 2.34 -54.84
N GLY A 259 3.39 1.33 -54.19
CA GLY A 259 4.43 0.48 -54.77
C GLY A 259 5.83 1.07 -54.88
N SER A 260 6.71 0.76 -53.92
CA SER A 260 8.10 0.43 -54.26
C SER A 260 8.83 -0.27 -53.12
N GLN A 261 9.89 -0.96 -53.51
CA GLN A 261 10.46 -2.15 -52.90
C GLN A 261 11.20 -1.94 -51.58
N ARG A 262 11.15 -3.02 -50.80
CA ARG A 262 11.87 -3.28 -49.55
C ARG A 262 13.38 -3.41 -49.80
N GLU A 263 14.12 -2.33 -49.65
CA GLU A 263 15.58 -2.38 -49.53
C GLU A 263 16.01 -2.36 -48.05
N LYS A 264 16.68 -3.42 -47.62
CA LYS A 264 17.37 -3.53 -46.33
C LYS A 264 18.77 -2.92 -46.46
N PRO A 265 19.16 -1.90 -45.69
CA PRO A 265 20.58 -1.57 -45.58
C PRO A 265 21.22 -2.44 -44.50
N VAL A 266 22.02 -3.41 -44.97
CA VAL A 266 23.04 -4.12 -44.20
C VAL A 266 24.05 -3.07 -43.70
N ARG A 267 24.04 -2.76 -42.40
CA ARG A 267 25.10 -1.95 -41.78
C ARG A 267 26.29 -2.85 -41.50
N LYS A 268 27.37 -2.60 -42.26
CA LYS A 268 28.69 -3.22 -42.10
C LYS A 268 29.23 -2.90 -40.71
N LEU A 269 29.62 -3.95 -40.00
CA LEU A 269 30.41 -3.93 -38.80
C LEU A 269 31.81 -3.39 -39.15
N GLN A 270 32.15 -2.18 -38.69
CA GLN A 270 33.53 -1.70 -38.65
C GLN A 270 33.95 -1.59 -37.18
N SER A 271 34.74 -2.57 -36.77
CA SER A 271 35.54 -2.54 -35.55
C SER A 271 36.82 -1.74 -35.81
N HIS A 272 37.07 -0.64 -35.09
CA HIS A 272 38.43 -0.30 -34.69
C HIS A 272 38.52 0.77 -33.58
N CYS A 273 39.43 0.49 -32.64
CA CYS A 273 40.17 1.38 -31.74
C CYS A 273 39.46 2.08 -30.58
N GLN A 274 39.30 1.31 -29.49
CA GLN A 274 39.92 1.53 -28.18
C GLN A 274 40.53 2.93 -27.92
N GLY A 275 39.80 3.73 -27.14
CA GLY A 275 40.26 4.97 -26.50
C GLY A 275 39.36 5.32 -25.32
N TYR A 276 39.90 5.23 -24.10
CA TYR A 276 39.43 5.80 -22.81
C TYR A 276 37.94 6.27 -22.69
N SER A 277 37.04 5.31 -22.48
CA SER A 277 36.16 5.09 -21.30
C SER A 277 35.42 6.24 -20.57
N GLU A 278 34.96 7.30 -21.23
CA GLU A 278 33.88 8.14 -20.63
C GLU A 278 32.77 8.49 -21.62
N ARG A 279 33.05 8.48 -22.93
CA ARG A 279 32.09 8.92 -23.96
C ARG A 279 31.04 7.88 -24.35
N ASN A 280 31.16 6.64 -23.90
CA ASN A 280 30.22 5.57 -24.21
C ASN A 280 29.11 5.44 -23.17
N ASP A 281 29.36 5.81 -21.92
CA ASP A 281 28.44 5.50 -20.82
C ASP A 281 27.13 6.29 -20.95
N GLU A 282 27.20 7.56 -21.36
CA GLU A 282 25.99 8.38 -21.59
C GLU A 282 25.17 7.88 -22.78
N ALA A 283 25.82 7.51 -23.89
CA ALA A 283 25.15 6.94 -25.05
C ALA A 283 24.52 5.57 -24.76
N ASP A 284 25.16 4.77 -23.91
CA ASP A 284 24.65 3.47 -23.46
C ASP A 284 23.44 3.63 -22.53
N VAL A 285 23.45 4.65 -21.64
CA VAL A 285 22.30 5.03 -20.81
C VAL A 285 21.14 5.51 -21.69
N GLU A 286 21.39 6.44 -22.61
CA GLU A 286 20.36 6.95 -23.53
C GLU A 286 19.74 5.83 -24.37
N SER A 287 20.58 4.94 -24.93
CA SER A 287 20.09 3.78 -25.69
C SER A 287 19.28 2.81 -24.84
N SER A 288 19.66 2.62 -23.57
CA SER A 288 18.95 1.72 -22.66
C SER A 288 17.60 2.30 -22.25
N VAL A 289 17.55 3.61 -21.98
CA VAL A 289 16.31 4.33 -21.67
C VAL A 289 15.38 4.37 -22.88
N ALA A 290 15.90 4.59 -24.08
CA ALA A 290 15.12 4.49 -25.31
C ALA A 290 14.54 3.08 -25.48
N ALA A 291 15.34 2.02 -25.23
CA ALA A 291 14.84 0.65 -25.28
C ALA A 291 13.77 0.35 -24.22
N LEU A 292 13.87 0.91 -23.01
CA LEU A 292 12.82 0.79 -21.99
C LEU A 292 11.50 1.41 -22.47
N HIS A 293 11.54 2.58 -23.09
CA HIS A 293 10.34 3.26 -23.59
C HIS A 293 9.81 2.60 -24.88
N ASP A 294 10.63 2.52 -25.92
CA ASP A 294 10.20 2.16 -27.28
C ASP A 294 9.99 0.66 -27.47
N VAL A 295 10.80 -0.18 -26.81
CA VAL A 295 10.73 -1.65 -26.97
C VAL A 295 9.92 -2.28 -25.86
N CYS A 296 10.09 -1.82 -24.61
CA CYS A 296 9.43 -2.44 -23.46
C CYS A 296 8.11 -1.73 -23.06
N GLY A 297 7.82 -0.54 -23.61
CA GLY A 297 6.57 0.19 -23.33
C GLY A 297 6.52 0.89 -21.98
N VAL A 298 7.67 1.20 -21.37
CA VAL A 298 7.74 1.95 -20.11
C VAL A 298 7.43 3.42 -20.38
N ILE A 299 6.32 3.91 -19.84
CA ILE A 299 5.82 5.27 -20.08
C ILE A 299 5.66 6.11 -18.80
N TYR A 300 5.99 5.50 -17.65
CA TYR A 300 5.86 6.10 -16.34
C TYR A 300 6.95 5.57 -15.42
N CYS A 301 7.48 6.44 -14.54
CA CYS A 301 8.41 6.08 -13.50
C CYS A 301 8.11 6.97 -12.28
N GLU A 302 7.88 6.36 -11.12
CA GLU A 302 7.76 7.06 -9.85
C GLU A 302 8.79 6.56 -8.84
N VAL A 303 9.29 7.47 -8.02
CA VAL A 303 10.10 7.13 -6.86
C VAL A 303 9.15 7.09 -5.65
N PRO A 304 8.96 5.92 -5.02
CA PRO A 304 8.03 5.78 -3.91
C PRO A 304 8.55 6.54 -2.69
N VAL A 305 7.61 7.03 -1.89
CA VAL A 305 7.93 7.58 -0.56
C VAL A 305 8.28 6.41 0.35
N LEU A 306 9.26 6.60 1.23
CA LEU A 306 9.62 5.58 2.22
C LEU A 306 8.39 5.20 3.06
N ASP A 307 8.26 3.91 3.31
CA ASP A 307 7.14 3.38 4.08
C ASP A 307 7.35 3.65 5.58
N GLU A 308 6.72 4.70 6.07
CA GLU A 308 6.70 5.07 7.49
C GLU A 308 5.58 4.36 8.27
N SER A 309 4.95 3.31 7.69
CA SER A 309 3.85 2.59 8.35
C SER A 309 4.32 1.61 9.43
N ASP A 310 5.63 1.39 9.56
CA ASP A 310 6.17 0.56 10.63
C ASP A 310 5.84 1.15 12.01
N PHE A 311 5.63 0.26 12.97
CA PHE A 311 5.13 0.64 14.28
C PHE A 311 6.24 0.66 15.32
N VAL A 312 6.50 1.83 15.90
CA VAL A 312 7.36 1.96 17.07
C VAL A 312 6.57 1.58 18.32
N PHE A 313 6.94 0.47 18.95
CA PHE A 313 6.23 -0.08 20.11
C PHE A 313 6.73 0.52 21.44
N ASP A 314 6.13 1.63 21.88
CA ASP A 314 6.42 2.20 23.22
C ASP A 314 5.87 1.32 24.36
N GLN A 315 4.78 0.58 24.09
CA GLN A 315 4.13 -0.29 25.05
C GLN A 315 3.67 -1.59 24.40
N LEU A 316 3.97 -2.72 25.04
CA LEU A 316 3.51 -4.04 24.62
C LEU A 316 2.78 -4.75 25.77
N CYS A 317 1.54 -5.16 25.51
CA CYS A 317 0.67 -5.82 26.49
C CYS A 317 0.51 -5.01 27.80
N GLY A 318 0.46 -3.68 27.70
CA GLY A 318 0.32 -2.79 28.87
C GLY A 318 1.60 -2.59 29.69
N LYS A 319 2.77 -3.03 29.18
CA LYS A 319 4.08 -2.79 29.79
C LYS A 319 4.95 -1.95 28.88
N GLU A 320 5.65 -0.99 29.47
CA GLU A 320 6.61 -0.15 28.77
C GLU A 320 7.74 -1.00 28.18
N VAL A 321 8.18 -0.63 26.99
CA VAL A 321 9.35 -1.20 26.33
C VAL A 321 10.48 -0.19 26.48
N ASP A 322 11.47 -0.54 27.28
CA ASP A 322 12.69 0.23 27.43
C ASP A 322 13.68 -0.07 26.31
N GLU A 323 14.54 0.90 26.02
CA GLU A 323 15.59 0.81 24.99
C GLU A 323 16.49 -0.42 25.19
N GLU A 324 16.88 -0.71 26.44
CA GLU A 324 17.67 -1.89 26.78
C GLU A 324 16.97 -3.21 26.39
N THR A 325 15.63 -3.29 26.52
CA THR A 325 14.89 -4.48 26.08
C THR A 325 14.86 -4.59 24.57
N THR A 326 14.69 -3.47 23.87
CA THR A 326 14.73 -3.42 22.40
C THR A 326 16.08 -3.90 21.89
N GLU A 327 17.19 -3.34 22.39
CA GLU A 327 18.55 -3.75 22.05
C GLU A 327 18.78 -5.25 22.27
N ARG A 328 18.36 -5.78 23.44
CA ARG A 328 18.48 -7.22 23.74
C ARG A 328 17.67 -8.12 22.81
N VAL A 329 16.54 -7.64 22.30
CA VAL A 329 15.75 -8.38 21.30
C VAL A 329 16.44 -8.32 19.94
N THR A 330 16.88 -7.14 19.52
CA THR A 330 17.63 -6.91 18.28
C THR A 330 18.88 -7.77 18.23
N ASP A 331 19.72 -7.78 19.27
CA ASP A 331 20.93 -8.62 19.38
C ASP A 331 20.64 -10.12 19.24
N ARG A 332 19.48 -10.57 19.74
CA ARG A 332 19.08 -11.97 19.61
C ARG A 332 18.64 -12.28 18.18
N TRP A 333 17.94 -11.37 17.52
CA TRP A 333 17.59 -11.52 16.12
C TRP A 333 18.81 -11.49 15.22
N THR A 334 19.71 -10.53 15.40
CA THR A 334 20.98 -10.44 14.66
C THR A 334 21.78 -11.74 14.77
N ARG A 335 21.93 -12.28 15.98
CA ARG A 335 22.60 -13.58 16.18
C ARG A 335 21.89 -14.73 15.49
N ARG A 336 20.55 -14.78 15.51
CA ARG A 336 19.78 -15.82 14.79
C ARG A 336 19.99 -15.74 13.29
N VAL A 337 19.97 -14.53 12.73
CA VAL A 337 20.19 -14.30 11.29
C VAL A 337 21.59 -14.74 10.88
N MET A 338 22.63 -14.33 11.63
CA MET A 338 24.01 -14.74 11.37
C MET A 338 24.18 -16.28 11.43
N GLN A 339 23.53 -16.94 12.39
CA GLN A 339 23.56 -18.40 12.49
C GLN A 339 22.86 -19.10 11.32
N GLN A 340 21.77 -18.54 10.80
CA GLN A 340 21.06 -19.08 9.65
C GLN A 340 21.86 -18.90 8.35
N GLN A 341 22.50 -17.73 8.17
CA GLN A 341 23.36 -17.46 7.01
C GLN A 341 24.58 -18.38 6.96
N ALA A 342 25.17 -18.73 8.11
CA ALA A 342 26.31 -19.66 8.16
C ALA A 342 25.95 -21.13 7.82
N GLN A 343 24.66 -21.45 7.71
CA GLN A 343 24.17 -22.81 7.41
C GLN A 343 23.69 -22.98 5.95
N LEU A 344 23.63 -21.89 5.17
CA LEU A 344 23.24 -21.87 3.75
C LEU A 344 24.48 -21.91 2.85
#